data_AF-A0A5Q0UG30-F1
#
_entry.id   AF-A0A5Q0UG30-F1
#
_cell.length_a   1.000
_cell.length_b   1.000
_cell.length_c   1.000
_cell.angle_alpha   90.00
_cell.angle_beta   90.00
_cell.angle_gamma   90.00
#
_symmetry.space_group_name_H-M   'P 1'
#
loop_
_entity.id
_entity.type
_entity.pdbx_description
1 polymer ?
#
loop_
_entity_poly.entity_id
_entity_poly.type
_entity_poly.pdbx_seq_one_letter_code
_entity_poly.pdbx_strand_id
1 'polypeptide(L)' 'MNYAYLLPATSLLEIIGILTLLTNKSIIGPIDIGFSIPYLVSANIQGFALLIAGSILTMYLLMQMQE' A
#
# COMPACT_ATOMS: atom_id res chain seq x y z
N MET A 1 21.11 -1.51 -11.76
CA MET A 1 20.80 -1.49 -10.32
C MET A 1 20.15 -2.82 -9.96
N ASN A 2 20.41 -3.39 -8.80
CA ASN A 2 19.70 -4.62 -8.41
C ASN A 2 18.29 -4.24 -7.92
N TYR A 3 17.29 -4.45 -8.79
CA TYR A 3 15.89 -4.12 -8.53
C TYR A 3 15.28 -4.96 -7.38
N ALA A 4 15.93 -6.06 -6.98
CA ALA A 4 15.49 -6.88 -5.85
C ALA A 4 15.45 -6.10 -4.53
N TYR A 5 16.28 -5.05 -4.37
CA TYR A 5 16.26 -4.21 -3.17
C TYR A 5 15.09 -3.23 -3.12
N LEU A 6 14.40 -2.99 -4.25
CA LEU A 6 13.26 -2.08 -4.33
C LEU A 6 11.92 -2.78 -4.03
N LEU A 7 11.84 -4.10 -4.21
CA LEU A 7 10.65 -4.92 -3.90
C LEU A 7 10.10 -4.71 -2.47
N PRO A 8 10.94 -4.70 -1.41
CA PRO A 8 10.46 -4.42 -0.07
C PRO A 8 9.90 -3.01 0.09
N ALA A 9 10.40 -2.03 -0.67
CA ALA A 9 9.90 -0.66 -0.59
C ALA A 9 8.52 -0.52 -1.26
N THR A 10 8.25 -1.29 -2.31
CA THR A 10 6.94 -1.26 -2.99
C THR A 10 5.87 -1.97 -2.19
N SER A 11 6.22 -3.06 -1.50
CA SER A 11 5.30 -3.75 -0.59
C SER A 11 4.91 -2.90 0.61
N LEU A 12 5.77 -1.98 1.06
CA LEU A 12 5.41 -1.01 2.11
C LEU A 12 4.24 -0.12 1.68
N LEU A 13 4.15 0.28 0.41
CA LEU A 13 3.01 1.07 -0.09
C LEU A 13 1.71 0.27 0.02
N GLU A 14 1.73 -1.00 -0.35
CA GLU A 14 0.58 -1.88 -0.23
C GLU A 14 0.16 -2.06 1.24
N ILE A 15 1.13 -2.32 2.13
CA ILE A 15 0.89 -2.49 3.57
C ILE A 15 0.28 -1.21 4.16
N ILE A 16 0.81 -0.03 3.84
CA ILE A 16 0.26 1.24 4.31
C ILE A 16 -1.16 1.44 3.76
N GLY A 17 -1.40 1.05 2.50
CA GLY A 17 -2.74 1.08 1.90
C GLY A 17 -3.74 0.23 2.68
N ILE A 18 -3.40 -1.03 2.96
CA ILE A 18 -4.22 -1.96 3.75
C ILE A 18 -4.47 -1.39 5.14
N LEU A 19 -3.41 -0.98 5.85
CA LEU A 19 -3.54 -0.43 7.20
C LEU A 19 -4.37 0.87 7.20
N THR A 20 -4.28 1.70 6.17
CA THR A 20 -5.13 2.90 6.05
C THR A 20 -6.59 2.52 5.94
N LEU A 21 -6.93 1.48 5.16
CA LEU A 21 -8.30 1.01 5.05
C LEU A 21 -8.78 0.33 6.35
N LEU A 22 -7.95 -0.50 6.97
CA LEU A 22 -8.35 -1.25 8.17
C LEU A 22 -8.46 -0.37 9.39
N THR A 23 -7.61 0.64 9.57
CA THR A 23 -7.56 1.40 10.83
C THR A 23 -8.45 2.64 10.87
N ASN A 24 -9.01 3.02 9.73
CA ASN A 24 -9.88 4.19 9.61
C ASN A 24 -11.31 3.78 9.28
N LYS A 25 -12.25 4.73 9.36
CA LYS A 25 -13.63 4.53 8.89
C LYS A 25 -13.66 4.40 7.36
N SER A 26 -13.39 3.21 6.87
CA SER A 26 -13.37 2.84 5.46
C SER A 26 -14.55 1.93 5.11
N ILE A 27 -14.67 1.54 3.83
CA ILE A 27 -15.69 0.59 3.34
C ILE A 27 -15.59 -0.78 4.02
N ILE A 28 -14.37 -1.22 4.37
CA ILE A 28 -14.15 -2.49 5.05
C ILE A 28 -14.36 -2.42 6.56
N GLY A 29 -14.70 -1.24 7.09
CA GLY A 29 -14.92 -1.00 8.51
C GLY A 29 -13.61 -0.91 9.30
N PRO A 30 -13.56 -0.10 10.37
CA PRO A 30 -12.38 0.01 11.19
C PRO A 30 -12.18 -1.26 12.05
N ILE A 31 -10.96 -1.79 12.03
CA ILE A 31 -10.43 -2.74 13.01
C ILE A 31 -9.66 -1.94 14.04
N ASP A 32 -10.04 -2.10 15.31
CA ASP A 32 -9.33 -1.48 16.42
C ASP A 32 -8.03 -2.25 16.71
N ILE A 33 -6.92 -1.74 16.20
CA ILE A 33 -5.57 -2.25 16.44
C ILE A 33 -4.72 -1.28 17.28
N GLY A 34 -5.36 -0.31 17.94
CA GLY A 34 -4.70 0.66 18.83
C GLY A 34 -4.01 1.84 18.13
N PHE A 35 -4.12 1.98 16.80
CA PHE A 35 -3.66 3.16 16.07
C PHE A 35 -4.42 3.33 14.74
N SER A 36 -4.33 4.53 14.15
CA SER A 36 -4.86 4.85 12.82
C SER A 36 -3.83 5.52 11.93
N ILE A 37 -3.81 5.18 10.64
CA ILE A 37 -2.93 5.87 9.68
C ILE A 37 -3.53 7.22 9.28
N PRO A 38 -2.79 8.34 9.43
CA PRO A 38 -3.23 9.64 8.97
C PRO A 38 -3.50 9.66 7.46
N TYR A 39 -4.59 10.29 7.05
CA TYR A 39 -4.94 10.45 5.65
C TYR A 39 -5.21 11.91 5.29
N LEU A 40 -4.81 12.30 4.08
CA LEU A 40 -4.96 13.68 3.58
C LEU A 40 -6.25 13.90 2.79
N VAL A 41 -6.87 12.82 2.30
CA VAL A 41 -8.11 12.85 1.52
C VAL A 41 -9.20 12.04 2.24
N SER A 42 -9.70 10.95 1.65
CA SER A 42 -10.48 9.95 2.37
C SER A 42 -9.65 8.67 2.57
N ALA A 43 -9.88 7.97 3.68
CA ALA A 43 -9.20 6.70 3.96
C ALA A 43 -9.38 5.68 2.82
N ASN A 44 -10.56 5.64 2.20
CA ASN A 44 -10.82 4.78 1.03
C ASN A 44 -9.94 5.15 -0.16
N ILE A 45 -9.96 6.43 -0.57
CA ILE A 45 -9.20 6.88 -1.75
C ILE A 45 -7.70 6.67 -1.52
N GLN A 46 -7.19 7.09 -0.36
CA GLN A 46 -5.76 6.94 -0.05
C GLN A 46 -5.36 5.47 0.05
N GLY A 47 -6.14 4.66 0.77
CA GLY A 47 -5.86 3.24 0.96
C GLY A 47 -5.83 2.46 -0.34
N PHE A 48 -6.84 2.65 -1.20
CA PHE A 48 -6.88 2.02 -2.52
C PHE A 48 -5.82 2.57 -3.48
N ALA A 49 -5.54 3.88 -3.46
CA ALA A 49 -4.48 4.45 -4.29
C ALA A 49 -3.10 3.88 -3.95
N LEU A 50 -2.80 3.73 -2.65
CA LEU A 50 -1.54 3.13 -2.18
C LEU A 50 -1.43 1.64 -2.54
N LEU A 51 -2.52 0.89 -2.40
CA LEU A 51 -2.61 -0.50 -2.85
C LEU A 51 -2.31 -0.62 -4.34
N ILE A 52 -3.03 0.14 -5.18
CA ILE A 52 -2.87 0.10 -6.64
C ILE A 52 -1.46 0.54 -7.04
N ALA A 53 -0.97 1.63 -6.48
CA ALA A 53 0.37 2.14 -6.78
C ALA A 53 1.45 1.14 -6.38
N GLY A 54 1.34 0.54 -5.19
CA GLY A 54 2.24 -0.51 -4.71
C GLY A 54 2.24 -1.73 -5.64
N SER A 55 1.06 -2.21 -6.04
CA SER A 55 0.94 -3.38 -6.92
C SER A 55 1.47 -3.12 -8.33
N ILE A 56 1.23 -1.94 -8.90
CA ILE A 56 1.81 -1.55 -10.21
C ILE A 56 3.33 -1.49 -10.11
N LEU A 57 3.88 -0.89 -9.04
CA LEU A 57 5.33 -0.78 -8.87
C LEU A 57 5.98 -2.15 -8.64
N THR A 58 5.36 -3.00 -7.82
CA THR A 58 5.81 -4.39 -7.59
C THR A 58 5.81 -5.18 -8.90
N MET A 59 4.73 -5.11 -9.69
CA MET A 59 4.65 -5.78 -10.99
C MET A 59 5.73 -5.29 -11.94
N TYR A 60 5.94 -3.96 -12.03
CA TYR A 60 6.99 -3.38 -12.86
C TYR A 60 8.38 -3.88 -12.45
N LEU A 61 8.69 -3.90 -11.16
CA LEU A 61 9.99 -4.40 -10.67
C LEU A 61 10.19 -5.88 -10.95
N LEU A 62 9.14 -6.70 -10.80
CA LEU A 62 9.21 -8.12 -11.13
C LEU A 62 9.50 -8.35 -12.63
N MET A 63 8.89 -7.56 -13.52
CA MET A 63 9.20 -7.61 -14.95
C MET A 63 10.67 -7.23 -15.23
N GLN A 64 11.18 -6.18 -14.58
CA GLN A 64 12.57 -5.74 -14.73
C GLN A 64 13.61 -6.69 -14.13
N MET A 65 13.20 -7.63 -13.26
CA MET A 65 14.09 -8.68 -12.74
C MET A 65 14.16 -9.91 -13.65
N GLN A 66 13.23 -10.03 -14.61
CA GLN A 66 13.19 -11.13 -15.58
C GLN A 66 13.91 -10.81 -16.89
N GLU A 67 14.21 -9.52 -17.13
CA GLU A 67 15.08 -9.01 -18.21
C GLU A 67 16.56 -9.05 -17.81
#